data_AF-A0AAN0JWZ7-F1
#
_entry.id   AF-A0AAN0JWZ7-F1
#
_cell.length_a   1.000
_cell.length_b   1.000
_cell.length_c   1.000
_cell.angle_alpha   90.00
_cell.angle_beta   90.00
_cell.angle_gamma   90.00
#
_symmetry.space_group_name_H-M   'P 1'
#
loop_
_entity.id
_entity.type
_entity.pdbx_description
1 polymer ?
#
loop_
_entity_poly.entity_id
_entity_poly.type
_entity_poly.pdbx_seq_one_letter_code
_entity_poly.pdbx_strand_id
1 'polypeptide(L)'
;MKCQNPSCGHEQKTYELVFPLTLPIPTKSDVSLKDCLKLYTKEKLSTDPWYCDECNEVVDLSRKVEMWKMPQVLMVYLKRFCLKRGIHTKINDHVQFDFM
;
A
#
# COMPACT_ATOMS: atom_id res chain seq x y z
N MET A 1 9.96 -3.16 -5.86
CA MET A 1 10.29 -4.18 -4.84
C MET A 1 11.78 -4.12 -4.64
N LYS A 2 12.25 -3.93 -3.41
CA LYS A 2 13.68 -3.74 -3.13
C LYS A 2 14.14 -4.76 -2.10
N CYS A 3 15.22 -5.47 -2.42
CA CYS A 3 15.89 -6.41 -1.54
C CYS A 3 16.37 -5.70 -0.26
N GLN A 4 16.12 -6.29 0.92
CA GLN A 4 16.59 -5.73 2.20
C GLN A 4 17.99 -6.21 2.61
N ASN A 5 18.63 -7.11 1.84
CA ASN A 5 20.01 -7.47 2.09
C ASN A 5 20.92 -6.23 1.83
N PRO A 6 21.68 -5.75 2.84
CA PRO A 6 22.49 -4.54 2.73
C PRO A 6 23.55 -4.58 1.62
N SER A 7 24.01 -5.76 1.23
CA SER A 7 25.07 -5.95 0.24
C SER A 7 24.56 -6.09 -1.20
N CYS A 8 23.25 -6.25 -1.42
CA CYS A 8 22.67 -6.57 -2.72
C CYS A 8 22.20 -5.33 -3.49
N GLY A 9 21.34 -4.51 -2.87
CA GLY A 9 20.78 -3.32 -3.51
C GLY A 9 19.81 -3.57 -4.68
N HIS A 10 19.51 -4.84 -5.03
CA HIS A 10 18.64 -5.18 -6.16
C HIS A 10 17.22 -4.63 -5.99
N GLU A 11 16.70 -4.03 -7.07
CA GLU A 11 15.35 -3.47 -7.14
C GLU A 11 14.65 -3.88 -8.44
N GLN A 12 13.44 -4.44 -8.29
CA GLN A 12 12.58 -4.80 -9.40
C GLN A 12 11.33 -3.91 -9.44
N LYS A 13 11.02 -3.36 -10.61
CA LYS A 13 9.79 -2.57 -10.84
C LYS A 13 8.75 -3.43 -11.56
N THR A 14 7.52 -3.39 -11.07
CA THR A 14 6.37 -4.06 -11.69
C THR A 14 5.29 -3.02 -11.99
N TYR A 15 4.53 -3.25 -13.07
CA TYR A 15 3.45 -2.38 -13.50
C TYR A 15 2.14 -3.14 -13.44
N GLU A 16 1.19 -2.63 -12.67
CA GLU A 16 -0.13 -3.24 -12.48
C GLU A 16 -1.20 -2.20 -12.81
N LEU A 17 -2.28 -2.64 -13.47
CA LEU A 17 -3.49 -1.84 -13.63
C LEU A 17 -4.33 -1.96 -12.37
N VAL A 18 -4.36 -0.90 -11.56
CA VAL A 18 -5.09 -0.90 -10.29
C VAL A 18 -6.39 -0.14 -10.44
N PHE A 19 -7.52 -0.86 -10.43
CA PHE A 19 -8.86 -0.27 -10.41
C PHE A 19 -9.87 -1.22 -9.73
N PRO A 20 -10.58 -0.79 -8.67
CA PRO A 20 -10.45 0.49 -7.96
C PRO A 20 -9.18 0.57 -7.10
N LEU A 21 -8.75 1.79 -6.77
CA LEU A 21 -7.68 2.02 -5.81
C LEU A 21 -8.20 1.75 -4.39
N THR A 22 -7.78 0.63 -3.80
CA THR A 22 -8.18 0.24 -2.43
C THR A 22 -7.24 0.87 -1.41
N LEU A 23 -7.73 1.83 -0.64
CA LEU A 23 -6.94 2.61 0.31
C LEU A 23 -7.15 2.14 1.76
N PRO A 24 -6.06 1.89 2.53
CA PRO A 24 -6.16 1.72 3.97
C PRO A 24 -6.49 3.06 4.66
N ILE A 25 -7.19 2.99 5.79
CA ILE A 25 -7.49 4.15 6.63
C ILE A 25 -6.47 4.19 7.77
N PRO A 26 -5.65 5.25 7.90
CA PRO A 26 -4.73 5.41 9.02
C PRO A 26 -5.46 5.53 10.36
N THR A 27 -4.88 4.95 11.41
CA THR A 27 -5.38 5.08 12.78
C THR A 27 -4.91 6.41 13.39
N LYS A 28 -5.64 7.50 13.15
CA LYS A 28 -5.42 8.82 13.76
C LYS A 28 -6.71 9.65 13.77
N SER A 29 -6.75 10.76 14.49
CA SER A 29 -7.84 11.75 14.38
C SER A 29 -7.74 12.52 13.05
N ASP A 30 -8.87 13.04 12.58
CA ASP A 30 -8.98 13.93 11.42
C ASP A 30 -8.25 13.40 10.17
N VAL A 31 -8.65 12.20 9.73
CA VAL A 31 -8.07 11.55 8.55
C VAL A 31 -8.55 12.24 7.27
N SER A 32 -7.62 12.61 6.40
CA SER A 32 -7.93 13.03 5.02
C SER A 32 -7.71 11.90 4.01
N LEU A 33 -8.34 12.01 2.83
CA LEU A 33 -8.07 11.11 1.70
C LEU A 33 -6.60 11.14 1.29
N LYS A 34 -5.94 12.31 1.42
CA LYS A 34 -4.51 12.48 1.18
C LYS A 34 -3.68 11.63 2.15
N ASP A 35 -4.11 11.47 3.39
CA ASP A 35 -3.43 10.60 4.35
C ASP A 35 -3.57 9.12 3.99
N CYS A 36 -4.74 8.70 3.52
CA CYS A 36 -4.97 7.34 3.01
C CYS A 36 -4.07 7.04 1.80
N LEU A 37 -3.95 7.99 0.86
CA LEU A 37 -3.05 7.89 -0.28
C LEU A 37 -1.58 7.81 0.14
N LYS A 38 -1.14 8.68 1.05
CA LYS A 38 0.23 8.64 1.60
C LYS A 38 0.54 7.31 2.26
N LEU A 39 -0.41 6.75 3.02
CA LEU A 39 -0.24 5.44 3.64
C LEU A 39 -0.16 4.32 2.60
N TYR A 40 -0.95 4.40 1.53
CA TYR A 40 -0.93 3.43 0.44
C TYR A 40 0.40 3.43 -0.32
N THR A 41 0.98 4.61 -0.58
CA THR A 41 2.23 4.77 -1.32
C THR A 41 3.48 4.71 -0.44
N LYS A 42 3.32 4.57 0.89
CA LYS A 42 4.45 4.46 1.82
C LYS A 42 5.20 3.16 1.55
N GLU A 43 6.52 3.25 1.40
CA GLU A 43 7.37 2.08 1.37
C GLU A 43 7.24 1.29 2.69
N LYS A 44 6.98 0.00 2.58
CA LYS A 44 6.79 -0.90 3.72
C LYS A 44 7.50 -2.21 3.47
N LEU A 45 7.95 -2.84 4.55
CA LEU A 45 8.37 -4.23 4.50
C LEU A 45 7.19 -5.11 4.08
N SER A 46 7.46 -6.03 3.16
CA SER A 46 6.51 -7.06 2.79
C SER A 46 6.34 -8.04 3.94
N THR A 47 5.14 -8.59 4.08
CA THR A 47 4.89 -9.75 4.97
C THR A 47 5.33 -11.05 4.32
N ASP A 48 5.41 -11.06 2.99
CA ASP A 48 5.77 -12.22 2.21
C ASP A 48 7.22 -12.04 1.71
N PRO A 49 8.14 -12.96 2.07
CA PRO A 49 9.50 -12.91 1.58
C PRO A 49 9.55 -13.27 0.09
N TRP A 50 10.63 -12.90 -0.57
CA TRP A 50 10.81 -13.09 -2.01
C TRP A 50 12.17 -13.67 -2.31
N TYR A 51 12.27 -14.43 -3.39
CA TYR A 51 13.53 -14.98 -3.85
C TYR A 51 14.31 -13.93 -4.63
N CYS A 52 15.48 -13.53 -4.15
CA CYS A 52 16.33 -12.56 -4.82
C CYS A 52 17.35 -13.27 -5.71
N ASP A 53 17.29 -13.04 -7.03
CA ASP A 53 18.18 -13.69 -8.00
C ASP A 53 19.66 -13.29 -7.83
N GLU A 54 19.94 -12.09 -7.31
CA GLU A 54 21.31 -11.62 -7.03
C GLU A 54 21.88 -12.23 -5.74
N CYS A 55 21.04 -12.50 -4.74
CA CYS A 55 21.46 -13.15 -3.50
C CYS A 55 21.39 -14.68 -3.59
N ASN A 56 20.65 -15.19 -4.58
CA ASN A 56 20.34 -16.61 -4.76
C ASN A 56 19.67 -17.24 -3.52
N GLU A 57 18.90 -16.45 -2.76
CA GLU A 57 18.26 -16.83 -1.50
C GLU A 57 16.91 -16.12 -1.30
N VAL A 58 16.10 -16.63 -0.36
CA VAL A 58 14.85 -15.99 0.06
C VAL A 58 15.15 -14.88 1.05
N VAL A 59 14.77 -13.65 0.71
CA VAL A 59 15.06 -12.44 1.47
C VAL A 59 13.79 -11.67 1.81
N ASP A 60 13.86 -10.86 2.86
CA ASP A 60 12.89 -9.81 3.10
C ASP A 60 13.01 -8.71 2.03
N LEU A 61 11.88 -8.11 1.69
CA LEU A 61 11.80 -7.05 0.69
C LEU A 61 10.96 -5.88 1.19
N SER A 62 11.25 -4.69 0.69
CA SER A 62 10.34 -3.55 0.79
C SER A 62 9.57 -3.36 -0.52
N ARG A 63 8.28 -3.03 -0.40
CA ARG A 63 7.41 -2.68 -1.51
C ARG A 63 6.95 -1.24 -1.36
N LYS A 64 7.17 -0.46 -2.41
CA LYS A 64 6.59 0.87 -2.60
C LYS A 64 5.63 0.81 -3.77
N VAL A 65 4.48 1.46 -3.62
CA VAL A 65 3.49 1.59 -4.71
C VAL A 65 3.48 3.04 -5.15
N GLU A 66 3.54 3.25 -6.46
CA GLU A 66 3.51 4.56 -7.09
C GLU A 66 2.54 4.54 -8.27
N MET A 67 1.88 5.67 -8.51
CA MET A 67 0.96 5.79 -9.64
C MET A 67 1.73 6.28 -10.86
N TRP A 68 2.02 5.35 -11.78
CA TRP A 68 2.75 5.65 -13.01
C TRP A 68 1.92 6.45 -14.02
N LYS A 69 0.62 6.16 -14.11
CA LYS A 69 -0.32 6.85 -15.01
C LYS A 69 -1.64 7.10 -14.30
N MET A 70 -2.15 8.33 -14.42
CA MET A 70 -3.45 8.70 -13.87
C MET A 70 -4.58 8.26 -14.82
N PRO A 71 -5.62 7.56 -14.34
CA PRO A 71 -6.80 7.25 -15.14
C PRO A 71 -7.66 8.50 -15.36
N GLN A 72 -8.45 8.52 -16.44
CA GLN A 72 -9.44 9.58 -16.68
C GLN A 72 -10.55 9.60 -15.62
N VAL A 73 -10.90 8.42 -15.09
CA VAL A 73 -11.84 8.26 -13.99
C VAL A 73 -11.14 7.47 -12.89
N LEU A 74 -10.96 8.08 -11.73
CA LEU A 74 -10.38 7.43 -10.56
C LEU A 74 -11.48 6.93 -9.63
N MET A 75 -11.56 5.61 -9.43
CA MET A 75 -12.42 5.00 -8.42
C MET A 75 -11.60 4.65 -7.19
N VAL A 76 -11.99 5.19 -6.03
CA VAL A 76 -11.34 4.94 -4.74
C VAL A 76 -12.26 4.13 -3.85
N TYR A 77 -11.75 3.03 -3.30
CA TYR A 77 -12.42 2.22 -2.29
C TYR A 77 -11.70 2.35 -0.95
N LEU A 78 -12.38 2.88 0.08
CA LEU A 78 -11.85 2.94 1.44
C LEU A 78 -12.01 1.59 2.14
N LYS A 79 -10.91 0.96 2.58
CA LYS A 79 -10.91 -0.33 3.26
C LYS A 79 -11.43 -0.21 4.70
N ARG A 80 -12.74 -0.02 4.85
CA ARG A 80 -13.43 0.16 6.15
C ARG A 80 -13.71 -1.13 6.90
N PHE A 81 -13.77 -2.26 6.20
CA PHE A 81 -14.10 -3.54 6.81
C PHE A 81 -12.83 -4.33 7.10
N CYS A 82 -12.67 -4.78 8.34
CA CYS A 82 -11.56 -5.63 8.73
C CYS A 82 -11.98 -6.68 9.76
N LEU A 83 -11.31 -7.82 9.71
CA LEU A 83 -11.43 -8.89 10.69
C LEU A 83 -10.38 -8.67 11.78
N LYS A 84 -10.82 -8.33 12.99
CA LYS A 84 -9.94 -8.17 14.16
C LYS A 84 -10.31 -9.22 15.20
N ARG A 85 -9.36 -10.10 15.53
CA ARG A 85 -9.55 -11.18 16.53
C ARG A 85 -10.82 -12.02 16.28
N GLY A 86 -11.09 -12.36 15.02
CA GLY A 86 -12.28 -13.13 14.63
C GLY A 86 -13.58 -12.34 14.55
N ILE A 87 -13.57 -11.03 14.82
CA ILE A 87 -14.76 -10.16 14.78
C ILE A 87 -14.67 -9.24 13.56
N HIS A 88 -15.74 -9.20 12.76
CA HIS A 88 -15.88 -8.24 11.68
C HIS A 88 -16.18 -6.86 12.25
N THR A 89 -15.36 -5.88 11.89
CA THR A 89 -15.49 -4.50 12.35
C THR A 89 -15.52 -3.53 11.18
N LYS A 90 -16.29 -2.44 11.33
CA LYS A 90 -16.37 -1.34 10.38
C LYS A 90 -15.70 -0.09 10.98
N ILE A 91 -14.79 0.50 10.23
CA ILE A 91 -14.20 1.81 10.53
C ILE A 91 -15.24 2.88 10.16
N ASN A 92 -15.79 3.53 11.17
CA ASN A 92 -16.81 4.57 11.01
C ASN A 92 -16.23 5.99 10.98
N ASP A 93 -14.91 6.13 11.18
CA ASP A 93 -14.25 7.44 11.19
C ASP A 93 -14.52 8.23 9.90
N HIS A 94 -14.80 9.52 10.08
CA HIS A 94 -14.93 10.44 8.97
C HIS A 94 -13.58 10.54 8.25
N VAL A 95 -13.62 10.43 6.92
CA VAL A 95 -12.45 10.69 6.08
C VAL A 95 -12.77 11.95 5.30
N GLN A 96 -12.00 13.02 5.51
CA GLN A 96 -12.14 14.28 4.80
C GLN A 96 -11.64 14.11 3.35
N PHE A 97 -12.46 14.48 2.37
CA PHE A 97 -12.06 14.57 0.97
C PHE A 97 -12.62 15.87 0.42
N ASP A 98 -11.74 16.67 -0.17
CA ASP A 98 -12.12 17.95 -0.74
C ASP A 98 -12.50 17.75 -2.21
N PHE A 99 -13.61 18.34 -2.61
CA PHE A 99 -14.11 18.37 -4.00
C PHE A 99 -13.81 19.70 -4.70
N MET A 100 -12.96 20.54 -4.11
CA MET A 100 -12.62 21.87 -4.62
C MET A 100 -11.13 21.95 -4.95
#